data_AF-A0A9E4B9Z3-F1
#
_entry.id   AF-A0A9E4B9Z3-F1
#
_cell.length_a   1.000
_cell.length_b   1.000
_cell.length_c   1.000
_cell.angle_alpha   90.00
_cell.angle_beta   90.00
_cell.angle_gamma   90.00
#
_symmetry.space_group_name_H-M   'P 1'
#
loop_
_entity.id
_entity.type
_entity.pdbx_description
1 polymer ?
#
loop_
_entity_poly.entity_id
_entity_poly.type
_entity_poly.pdbx_seq_one_letter_code
_entity_poly.pdbx_strand_id
1 'polypeptide(L)'
;MSATAACLLASGVAIGTLGAEPDADTGLAVAPGWEDVRVHCGACHSFGLITNQRANREGWRDMIRWMQRTQNLWELPAESETRILDYLAENYAPQALRQRRPPIPPELMPASDDLREPATEGAASKDSAAGS
;
A
#
# COMPACT_ATOMS: atom_id res chain seq x y z
N MET A 1 56.29 -23.99 -37.18
CA MET A 1 56.18 -23.97 -35.70
C MET A 1 55.09 -22.95 -35.38
N SER A 2 53.98 -23.43 -34.83
CA SER A 2 52.67 -22.78 -34.82
C SER A 2 52.58 -21.55 -33.91
N ALA A 3 51.86 -20.53 -34.38
CA ALA A 3 51.38 -19.41 -33.59
C ALA A 3 50.18 -19.87 -32.73
N THR A 4 50.25 -19.66 -31.43
CA THR A 4 49.08 -19.82 -30.53
C THR A 4 48.59 -18.46 -30.10
N ALA A 5 47.46 -18.05 -30.69
CA ALA A 5 46.62 -16.97 -30.22
C ALA A 5 45.90 -17.41 -28.95
N ALA A 6 46.18 -16.75 -27.82
CA ALA A 6 45.43 -16.91 -26.59
C ALA A 6 44.33 -15.84 -26.53
N CYS A 7 43.15 -16.17 -27.06
CA CYS A 7 41.93 -15.41 -26.81
C CYS A 7 41.54 -15.56 -25.34
N LEU A 8 41.85 -14.54 -24.53
CA LEU A 8 41.28 -14.38 -23.20
C LEU A 8 39.80 -14.00 -23.34
N LEU A 9 38.93 -14.99 -23.23
CA LEU A 9 37.50 -14.79 -23.06
C LEU A 9 37.28 -14.12 -21.69
N ALA A 10 37.07 -12.81 -21.70
CA ALA A 10 36.56 -12.09 -20.53
C ALA A 10 35.13 -12.57 -20.26
N SER A 11 34.98 -13.43 -19.25
CA SER A 11 33.68 -13.86 -18.74
C SER A 11 32.92 -12.64 -18.22
N GLY A 12 31.80 -12.31 -18.86
CA GLY A 12 30.85 -11.33 -18.34
C GLY A 12 30.23 -11.84 -17.05
N VAL A 13 30.47 -11.16 -15.93
CA VAL A 13 29.74 -11.39 -14.69
C VAL A 13 28.37 -10.76 -14.85
N ALA A 14 27.35 -11.61 -15.01
CA ALA A 14 25.97 -11.20 -14.79
C ALA A 14 25.79 -10.95 -13.29
N ILE A 15 25.78 -9.69 -12.88
CA ILE A 15 25.35 -9.29 -11.53
C ILE A 15 23.85 -9.52 -11.49
N GLY A 16 23.43 -10.66 -10.94
CA GLY A 16 22.04 -10.94 -10.64
C GLY A 16 21.49 -9.87 -9.69
N THR A 17 20.29 -9.38 -9.97
CA THR A 17 19.55 -8.52 -9.04
C THR A 17 19.27 -9.33 -7.78
N LEU A 18 20.01 -9.05 -6.71
CA LEU A 18 19.66 -9.49 -5.36
C LEU A 18 18.36 -8.76 -5.00
N GLY A 19 17.21 -9.37 -5.28
CA GLY A 19 15.98 -8.96 -4.64
C GLY A 19 16.21 -9.11 -3.14
N ALA A 20 16.22 -8.00 -2.41
CA ALA A 20 16.36 -7.98 -0.97
C ALA A 20 15.33 -8.93 -0.36
N GLU A 21 15.79 -10.01 0.27
CA GLU A 21 14.91 -10.94 0.95
C GLU A 21 14.21 -10.17 2.09
N PRO A 22 12.89 -10.33 2.27
CA PRO A 22 12.20 -9.67 3.36
C PRO A 22 12.67 -10.23 4.70
N ASP A 23 12.81 -9.34 5.68
CA ASP A 23 13.08 -9.72 7.07
C ASP A 23 11.96 -10.62 7.60
N ALA A 24 12.33 -11.71 8.27
CA ALA A 24 11.37 -12.76 8.65
C ALA A 24 10.33 -12.27 9.67
N ASP A 25 10.69 -11.32 10.54
CA ASP A 25 9.82 -10.84 11.61
C ASP A 25 8.90 -9.71 11.13
N THR A 26 9.41 -8.85 10.26
CA THR A 26 8.72 -7.63 9.84
C THR A 26 8.14 -7.69 8.43
N GLY A 27 8.64 -8.57 7.58
CA GLY A 27 8.32 -8.62 6.16
C GLY A 27 8.84 -7.43 5.35
N LEU A 28 9.65 -6.55 5.96
CA LEU A 28 10.28 -5.42 5.27
C LEU A 28 11.42 -5.93 4.39
N ALA A 29 11.52 -5.45 3.15
CA ALA A 29 12.70 -5.70 2.30
C ALA A 29 13.98 -5.23 3.03
N VAL A 30 14.98 -6.10 3.18
CA VAL A 30 16.25 -5.76 3.85
C VAL A 30 17.13 -4.97 2.88
N ALA A 31 17.09 -3.63 2.98
CA ALA A 31 17.84 -2.71 2.14
C ALA A 31 18.19 -1.42 2.92
N PRO A 32 19.21 -0.64 2.53
CA PRO A 32 19.64 0.54 3.29
C PRO A 32 18.47 1.45 3.70
N GLY A 33 18.37 1.75 5.01
CA GLY A 33 17.29 2.57 5.60
C GLY A 33 16.11 1.78 6.17
N TRP A 34 16.05 0.45 5.97
CA TRP A 34 14.95 -0.36 6.51
C TRP A 34 14.92 -0.40 8.04
N GLU A 35 16.06 -0.32 8.73
CA GLU A 35 16.09 -0.30 10.20
C GLU A 35 15.46 0.98 10.78
N ASP A 36 15.62 2.12 10.11
CA ASP A 36 14.97 3.37 10.53
C ASP A 36 13.44 3.22 10.43
N VAL A 37 12.93 2.58 9.37
CA VAL A 37 11.50 2.23 9.26
C VAL A 37 11.08 1.25 10.35
N ARG A 38 11.89 0.22 10.62
CA ARG A 38 11.62 -0.77 11.66
C ARG A 38 11.44 -0.11 13.02
N VAL A 39 12.36 0.80 13.38
CA VAL A 39 12.36 1.50 14.67
C VAL A 39 11.22 2.52 14.75
N HIS A 40 11.01 3.34 13.72
CA HIS A 40 10.10 4.46 13.82
C HIS A 40 8.65 4.14 13.48
N CYS A 41 8.41 3.22 12.55
CA CYS A 41 7.05 2.91 12.07
C CYS A 41 6.44 1.70 12.78
N GLY A 42 7.25 0.82 13.37
CA GLY A 42 6.78 -0.36 14.10
C GLY A 42 6.15 -0.07 15.46
N ALA A 43 6.25 1.16 15.97
CA ALA A 43 5.80 1.51 17.31
C ALA A 43 4.27 1.60 17.46
N CYS A 44 3.53 1.85 16.38
CA CYS A 44 2.10 2.16 16.44
C CYS A 44 1.21 1.18 15.66
N HIS A 45 1.75 0.47 14.67
CA HIS A 45 1.02 -0.52 13.88
C HIS A 45 1.96 -1.58 13.32
N SER A 46 1.38 -2.66 12.80
CA SER A 46 2.16 -3.72 12.14
C SER A 46 2.88 -3.21 10.88
N PHE A 47 3.98 -3.86 10.54
CA PHE A 47 4.72 -3.60 9.29
C PHE A 47 3.93 -4.01 8.04
N GLY A 48 2.93 -4.88 8.18
CA GLY A 48 2.02 -5.25 7.10
C GLY A 48 1.26 -4.05 6.53
N LEU A 49 0.97 -3.02 7.32
CA LEU A 49 0.37 -1.79 6.79
C LEU A 49 1.34 -1.05 5.86
N ILE A 50 2.63 -1.05 6.17
CA ILE A 50 3.67 -0.39 5.38
C ILE A 50 3.88 -1.15 4.06
N THR A 51 4.06 -2.47 4.15
CA THR A 51 4.38 -3.32 2.99
C THR A 51 3.24 -3.47 1.99
N ASN A 52 2.00 -3.13 2.38
CA ASN A 52 0.83 -3.10 1.49
C ASN A 52 0.61 -1.74 0.81
N GLN A 53 1.23 -0.67 1.30
CA GLN A 53 1.07 0.68 0.75
C GLN A 53 2.06 0.94 -0.39
N ARG A 54 1.66 1.76 -1.36
CA ARG A 54 2.53 2.17 -2.47
C ARG A 54 2.42 3.67 -2.67
N ALA A 55 3.54 4.36 -2.65
CA ALA A 55 3.62 5.79 -2.89
C ALA A 55 4.99 6.15 -3.46
N ASN A 56 5.05 7.28 -4.18
CA ASN A 56 6.33 7.89 -4.51
C ASN A 56 6.89 8.60 -3.26
N ARG A 57 8.12 9.13 -3.34
CA ARG A 57 8.77 9.81 -2.21
C ARG A 57 7.91 10.90 -1.58
N GLU A 58 7.29 11.74 -2.41
CA GLU A 58 6.42 12.82 -1.95
C GLU A 58 5.19 12.29 -1.21
N GLY A 59 4.53 11.26 -1.74
CA GLY A 59 3.40 10.63 -1.08
C GLY A 59 3.77 10.00 0.27
N TRP A 60 4.96 9.39 0.38
CA TRP A 60 5.48 8.90 1.66
C TRP A 60 5.74 10.03 2.65
N ARG A 61 6.36 11.13 2.21
CA ARG A 61 6.55 12.33 3.04
C ARG A 61 5.22 12.88 3.53
N ASP A 62 4.24 12.99 2.66
CA ASP A 62 2.92 13.54 3.01
C ASP A 62 2.19 12.64 4.02
N MET A 63 2.34 11.31 3.91
CA MET A 63 1.86 10.35 4.92
C MET A 63 2.57 10.53 6.26
N ILE A 64 3.90 10.67 6.29
CA ILE A 64 4.65 10.96 7.54
C ILE A 64 4.13 12.24 8.17
N ARG A 65 4.00 13.32 7.38
CA ARG A 65 3.48 14.60 7.87
C ARG A 65 2.04 14.47 8.39
N TRP A 66 1.20 13.66 7.75
CA TRP A 66 -0.15 13.36 8.24
C TRP A 66 -0.12 12.60 9.57
N MET A 67 0.75 11.60 9.72
CA MET A 67 0.93 10.86 10.98
C MET A 67 1.43 11.78 12.11
N GLN A 68 2.34 12.71 11.81
CA GLN A 68 2.82 13.68 12.80
C GLN A 68 1.68 14.61 13.25
N ARG A 69 0.86 15.11 12.31
CA ARG A 69 -0.26 16.02 12.63
C ARG A 69 -1.43 15.35 13.35
N THR A 70 -1.72 14.09 13.04
CA THR A 70 -2.99 13.44 13.45
C THR A 70 -2.81 12.22 14.35
N GLN A 71 -1.68 11.52 14.25
CA GLN A 71 -1.39 10.28 14.98
C GLN A 71 -0.28 10.44 16.02
N ASN A 72 0.17 11.68 16.27
CA ASN A 72 1.22 12.01 17.23
C ASN A 72 2.55 11.28 16.96
N LEU A 73 2.87 11.03 15.68
CA LEU A 73 4.22 10.62 15.31
C LEU A 73 5.19 11.76 15.68
N TRP A 74 6.26 11.41 16.38
CA TRP A 74 7.27 12.38 16.79
C TRP A 74 8.01 12.98 15.59
N GLU A 75 8.77 14.04 15.85
CA GLU A 75 9.66 14.60 14.84
C GLU A 75 10.81 13.63 14.57
N LEU A 76 10.94 13.23 13.31
CA LEU A 76 12.02 12.34 12.89
C LEU A 76 13.30 13.17 12.70
N PRO A 77 14.47 12.69 13.16
CA PRO A 77 15.73 13.32 12.81
C PRO A 77 15.87 13.45 11.29
N ALA A 78 16.34 14.60 10.80
CA ALA A 78 16.35 14.90 9.35
C ALA A 78 17.08 13.84 8.51
N GLU A 79 18.17 13.27 9.03
CA GLU A 79 18.91 12.19 8.38
C GLU A 79 18.10 10.88 8.34
N SER A 80 17.45 10.50 9.45
CA SER A 80 16.58 9.32 9.49
C SER A 80 15.35 9.50 8.60
N GLU A 81 14.73 10.68 8.57
CA GLU A 81 13.61 10.94 7.65
C GLU A 81 14.07 10.77 6.18
N THR A 82 15.25 11.29 5.84
CA THR A 82 15.81 11.14 4.48
C THR A 82 15.99 9.66 4.12
N ARG A 83 16.63 8.87 5.01
CA ARG A 83 16.83 7.42 4.81
C ARG A 83 15.52 6.65 4.72
N ILE A 84 14.54 6.98 5.56
CA ILE A 84 13.19 6.39 5.51
C ILE A 84 12.54 6.68 4.15
N LEU A 85 12.58 7.92 3.68
CA LEU A 85 11.96 8.32 2.42
C LEU A 85 12.67 7.69 1.21
N ASP A 86 14.00 7.56 1.24
CA ASP A 86 14.78 6.87 0.20
C ASP A 86 14.35 5.40 0.14
N TYR A 87 14.38 4.73 1.28
CA TYR A 87 14.03 3.32 1.41
C TYR A 87 12.59 3.04 0.94
N LEU A 88 11.61 3.82 1.43
CA LEU A 88 10.20 3.61 1.10
C LEU A 88 9.90 3.86 -0.37
N ALA A 89 10.52 4.91 -0.95
CA ALA A 89 10.32 5.23 -2.36
C ALA A 89 10.97 4.21 -3.29
N GLU A 90 12.13 3.63 -2.92
CA GLU A 90 12.81 2.63 -3.72
C GLU A 90 12.11 1.26 -3.66
N ASN A 91 11.74 0.83 -2.44
CA ASN A 91 11.26 -0.55 -2.21
C ASN A 91 9.73 -0.67 -2.32
N TYR A 92 8.98 0.41 -2.14
CA TYR A 92 7.51 0.43 -2.15
C TYR A 92 6.96 1.53 -3.08
N ALA A 93 7.63 1.76 -4.20
CA ALA A 93 7.19 2.66 -5.28
C ALA A 93 5.84 2.25 -5.89
N PRO A 94 5.08 3.17 -6.50
CA PRO A 94 3.91 2.81 -7.30
C PRO A 94 4.29 1.81 -8.39
N GLN A 95 3.57 0.69 -8.45
CA GLN A 95 3.79 -0.33 -9.48
C GLN A 95 3.02 0.07 -10.74
N ALA A 96 3.62 -0.11 -11.92
CA ALA A 96 2.98 0.14 -13.20
C ALA A 96 1.74 -0.75 -13.33
N LEU A 97 0.58 -0.18 -12.99
CA LEU A 97 -0.75 -0.74 -13.13
C LEU A 97 -0.92 -2.16 -12.56
N ARG A 98 -1.08 -2.27 -11.22
CA ARG A 98 -2.15 -3.16 -10.76
C ARG A 98 -3.44 -2.51 -11.23
N GLN A 99 -3.91 -2.85 -12.43
CA GLN A 99 -5.21 -2.39 -12.89
C GLN A 99 -6.21 -2.69 -11.78
N ARG A 100 -6.96 -1.67 -11.32
CA ARG A 100 -8.09 -1.94 -10.44
C ARG A 100 -8.91 -3.02 -11.12
N ARG A 101 -9.43 -3.97 -10.33
CA ARG A 101 -10.37 -4.96 -10.84
C ARG A 101 -11.44 -4.18 -11.65
N PRO A 102 -11.73 -4.60 -12.90
CA PRO A 102 -12.81 -3.99 -13.67
C PRO A 102 -14.10 -3.94 -12.85
N PRO A 103 -14.97 -2.94 -13.08
CA PRO A 103 -16.30 -2.94 -12.49
C PRO A 103 -16.99 -4.29 -12.71
N ILE A 104 -17.78 -4.72 -11.72
CA ILE A 104 -18.60 -5.93 -11.86
C ILE A 104 -19.53 -5.72 -13.07
N PRO A 105 -19.54 -6.64 -14.06
CA PRO A 105 -20.47 -6.55 -15.18
C PRO A 105 -21.93 -6.43 -14.68
N PRO A 106 -22.79 -5.62 -15.32
CA PRO A 106 -24.18 -5.46 -14.91
C PRO A 106 -24.96 -6.77 -14.72
N GLU A 107 -24.65 -7.79 -15.53
CA GLU A 107 -25.22 -9.15 -15.48
C GLU A 107 -24.94 -9.88 -14.15
N LEU A 108 -23.84 -9.54 -13.47
CA LEU A 108 -23.42 -10.17 -12.21
C LEU A 108 -23.82 -9.35 -10.98
N MET A 109 -24.55 -8.25 -11.16
CA MET A 109 -25.11 -7.47 -10.06
C MET A 109 -26.39 -8.17 -9.57
N PRO A 110 -26.59 -8.35 -8.24
CA PRO A 110 -27.83 -8.94 -7.73
C PRO A 110 -29.03 -8.05 -8.09
N ALA A 111 -30.20 -8.68 -8.28
CA ALA A 111 -31.45 -7.95 -8.49
C ALA A 111 -31.71 -7.03 -7.28
N SER A 112 -32.06 -5.78 -7.55
CA SER A 112 -32.23 -4.72 -6.53
C SER A 112 -33.50 -4.85 -5.68
N ASP A 113 -34.17 -6.01 -5.68
CA ASP A 113 -35.43 -6.20 -4.96
C ASP A 113 -35.30 -6.09 -3.43
N ASP A 114 -34.07 -6.24 -2.91
CA ASP A 114 -33.79 -6.21 -1.46
C ASP A 114 -33.41 -4.81 -0.93
N LEU A 115 -33.37 -3.76 -1.78
CA LEU A 115 -33.05 -2.37 -1.35
C LEU A 115 -34.28 -1.45 -1.21
N ARG A 116 -35.49 -2.00 -1.32
CA ARG A 116 -36.73 -1.26 -1.04
C ARG A 116 -37.34 -1.78 0.25
N GLU A 117 -36.98 -1.14 1.37
CA GLU A 117 -37.87 -1.11 2.53
C GLU A 117 -39.28 -0.74 2.03
N PRO A 118 -40.32 -1.57 2.24
CA PRO A 118 -41.66 -1.23 1.79
C PRO A 118 -42.14 -0.04 2.60
N ALA A 119 -42.15 1.13 1.97
CA ALA A 119 -42.72 2.36 2.51
C ALA A 119 -44.26 2.29 2.55
N THR A 120 -44.87 1.27 3.18
CA THR A 120 -46.31 1.26 3.45
C THR A 120 -46.65 0.28 4.59
N GLU A 121 -46.60 0.74 5.83
CA GLU A 121 -47.48 0.23 6.90
C GLU A 121 -47.71 1.37 7.89
N GLY A 122 -48.86 2.04 7.79
CA GLY A 122 -49.25 3.08 8.75
C GLY A 122 -50.15 4.22 8.26
N ALA A 123 -50.80 4.13 7.10
CA ALA A 123 -51.90 5.04 6.75
C ALA A 123 -53.21 4.24 6.66
N ALA A 124 -53.74 3.85 7.82
CA ALA A 124 -55.10 3.34 7.94
C ALA A 124 -55.98 4.46 8.50
N SER A 125 -56.77 5.02 7.59
CA SER A 125 -57.93 5.86 7.79
C SER A 125 -58.86 5.36 8.91
N LYS A 126 -59.34 6.30 9.73
CA LYS A 126 -60.67 6.23 10.33
C LYS A 126 -61.26 7.63 10.47
N ASP A 127 -61.68 8.16 9.33
CA ASP A 127 -62.79 9.11 9.29
C ASP A 127 -64.09 8.32 9.41
N SER A 128 -64.82 8.52 10.51
CA SER A 128 -66.28 8.35 10.54
C SER A 128 -66.89 8.98 11.79
N ALA A 129 -67.87 9.84 11.50
CA ALA A 129 -69.01 10.25 12.31
C ALA A 129 -68.83 11.35 13.37
N ALA A 130 -69.11 12.58 12.92
CA ALA A 130 -69.94 13.50 13.68
C ALA A 130 -71.39 12.96 13.75
N GLY A 131 -72.05 13.10 14.90
CA GLY A 131 -73.49 12.85 15.02
C GLY A 131 -73.99 12.68 16.46
N SER A 132 -74.51 13.79 17.01
CA SER A 132 -75.28 13.99 18.26
C SER A 132 -74.52 14.37 19.51
#